data_AF-A0A6G2FV69-F1
#
_entry.id   AF-A0A6G2FV69-F1
#
_cell.length_a   1.000
_cell.length_b   1.000
_cell.length_c   1.000
_cell.angle_alpha   90.00
_cell.angle_beta   90.00
_cell.angle_gamma   90.00
#
_symmetry.space_group_name_H-M   'P 1'
#
loop_
_entity.id
_entity.type
_entity.pdbx_description
1 polymer ?
#
loop_
_entity_poly.entity_id
_entity_poly.type
_entity_poly.pdbx_seq_one_letter_code
_entity_poly.pdbx_strand_id
1 'polypeptide(L)' 'MPEYLSPGVYIEEIETGAMPIEGVGTSTAGFVGPTERGPVEPQLVTSFADYQRRSAA' A
#
# COMPACT_ATOMS: atom_id res chain seq x y z
N MET A 1 24.41 21.41 -10.37
CA MET A 1 25.43 21.81 -9.38
C MET A 1 25.15 23.24 -8.99
N PRO A 2 25.25 23.60 -7.70
CA PRO A 2 25.06 24.96 -7.24
C PRO A 2 26.19 25.86 -7.75
N GLU A 3 25.85 27.09 -8.10
CA GLU A 3 26.81 28.13 -8.48
C GLU A 3 26.91 29.14 -7.33
N TYR A 4 28.03 29.11 -6.61
CA TYR A 4 28.28 30.02 -5.49
C TYR A 4 28.93 31.31 -6.00
N LEU A 5 28.12 32.36 -6.17
CA LEU A 5 28.54 33.64 -6.79
C LEU A 5 29.18 34.63 -5.81
N SER A 6 29.39 34.25 -4.55
CA SER A 6 29.94 35.14 -3.51
C SER A 6 30.69 34.36 -2.41
N PRO A 7 31.69 34.97 -1.75
CA PRO A 7 32.37 34.35 -0.62
C PRO A 7 31.40 34.12 0.55
N GLY A 8 31.30 32.88 1.05
CA GLY A 8 30.41 32.52 2.16
C GLY A 8 30.46 31.03 2.49
N VAL A 9 29.84 30.66 3.62
CA VAL A 9 29.60 29.25 3.99
C VAL A 9 28.17 28.90 3.56
N TYR A 10 28.04 27.87 2.73
CA TYR A 10 26.75 27.38 2.24
C TYR A 10 26.48 25.99 2.81
N ILE A 11 25.26 25.77 3.31
CA ILE A 11 24.80 24.48 3.81
C ILE A 11 23.76 23.97 2.84
N GLU A 12 23.98 22.75 2.33
CA GLU A 12 23.01 22.03 1.54
C GLU A 12 22.54 20.83 2.33
N GLU A 13 21.26 20.84 2.69
CA GLU A 13 20.59 19.66 3.21
C GLU A 13 20.11 18.84 2.01
N ILE A 14 20.85 17.79 1.74
CA ILE A 14 20.45 16.77 0.77
C ILE A 14 19.91 15.61 1.59
N GLU A 15 18.72 15.11 1.25
CA GLU A 15 18.23 13.86 1.82
C GLU A 15 19.11 12.70 1.32
N THR A 16 20.16 12.37 2.07
CA THR A 16 21.14 11.32 1.71
C THR A 16 20.78 9.94 2.29
N GLY A 17 19.50 9.69 2.54
CA GLY A 17 19.03 8.45 3.15
C GLY A 17 18.42 7.48 2.13
N ALA A 18 18.67 6.18 2.30
CA ALA A 18 17.82 5.18 1.67
C ALA A 18 16.44 5.23 2.31
N MET A 19 15.38 5.20 1.49
CA MET A 19 14.01 5.09 2.00
C MET A 19 13.87 3.72 2.71
N PRO A 20 13.43 3.67 3.98
CA PRO A 20 13.27 2.41 4.70
C PRO A 20 12.27 1.49 4.00
N ILE A 21 12.50 0.17 4.07
CA ILE A 21 11.54 -0.82 3.58
C ILE A 21 10.42 -0.97 4.62
N GLU A 22 9.18 -0.73 4.21
CA GLU A 22 8.02 -0.92 5.08
C GLU A 22 7.67 -2.40 5.28
N GLY A 23 7.21 -2.74 6.49
CA GLY A 23 6.63 -4.05 6.75
C GLY A 23 5.25 -4.17 6.11
N VAL A 24 4.99 -5.28 5.43
CA VAL A 24 3.69 -5.57 4.79
C VAL A 24 3.03 -6.81 5.42
N GLY A 25 1.70 -6.90 5.32
CA GLY A 25 0.95 -8.07 5.78
C GLY A 25 1.32 -9.32 4.97
N THR A 26 1.57 -10.43 5.66
CA THR A 26 2.01 -11.70 5.05
C THR A 26 0.91 -12.76 4.98
N SER A 27 -0.28 -12.46 5.52
CA SER A 27 -1.36 -13.42 5.75
C SER A 27 -2.65 -13.12 4.98
N THR A 28 -2.57 -12.30 3.92
CA THR A 28 -3.72 -12.07 3.04
C THR A 28 -3.95 -13.31 2.17
N ALA A 29 -5.05 -14.02 2.43
CA ALA A 29 -5.45 -15.18 1.65
C ALA A 29 -6.44 -14.81 0.52
N GLY A 30 -6.45 -15.59 -0.55
CA GLY A 30 -7.46 -15.56 -1.59
C GLY A 30 -8.31 -16.82 -1.56
N PHE A 31 -9.63 -16.68 -1.69
CA PHE A 31 -10.56 -17.79 -1.78
C PHE A 31 -11.13 -17.86 -3.20
N VAL A 32 -11.07 -19.04 -3.81
CA VAL A 32 -11.58 -19.28 -5.17
C VAL A 32 -12.61 -20.40 -5.11
N GLY A 33 -13.84 -20.10 -5.54
CA GLY A 33 -14.94 -21.04 -5.51
C GLY A 33 -16.29 -20.34 -5.68
N PRO A 34 -17.39 -21.11 -5.73
CA PRO A 34 -18.73 -20.53 -5.80
C PRO A 34 -19.08 -19.81 -4.49
N THR A 35 -19.72 -18.66 -4.62
CA THR A 35 -20.45 -17.97 -3.54
C THR A 35 -21.94 -18.04 -3.82
N GLU A 36 -22.79 -17.77 -2.82
CA GLU A 36 -24.25 -17.85 -2.98
C GLU A 36 -24.78 -16.73 -3.89
N ARG A 37 -24.12 -15.56 -3.87
CA ARG A 37 -24.36 -14.42 -4.75
C ARG A 37 -23.11 -13.56 -4.91
N GLY A 38 -23.21 -12.49 -5.69
CA GLY A 38 -22.18 -11.46 -5.83
C GLY A 38 -21.50 -11.42 -7.20
N PRO A 39 -20.55 -10.48 -7.39
CA PRO A 39 -19.81 -10.33 -8.64
C PRO A 39 -18.88 -11.52 -8.90
N VAL A 40 -18.57 -11.76 -10.17
CA VAL A 40 -17.61 -12.81 -10.60
C VAL A 40 -16.18 -12.32 -10.42
N GLU A 41 -15.96 -11.00 -10.47
CA GLU A 41 -14.66 -10.37 -10.29
C GLU A 41 -14.20 -10.45 -8.82
N PRO A 42 -12.90 -10.74 -8.55
CA PRO A 42 -12.37 -10.81 -7.20
C PRO A 42 -12.66 -9.55 -6.37
N GLN A 43 -13.12 -9.74 -5.13
CA GLN A 43 -13.41 -8.66 -4.19
C GLN A 43 -12.51 -8.74 -2.97
N LEU A 44 -12.05 -7.58 -2.49
CA LEU A 44 -11.40 -7.49 -1.19
C LEU A 44 -12.46 -7.66 -0.09
N VAL A 45 -12.26 -8.66 0.78
CA VAL A 45 -13.10 -8.92 1.95
C VAL A 45 -12.25 -8.77 3.20
N THR A 46 -12.61 -7.82 4.06
CA THR A 46 -11.84 -7.50 5.29
C THR A 46 -12.52 -7.99 6.57
N SER A 47 -13.74 -8.51 6.48
CA SER A 47 -14.47 -9.10 7.62
C SER A 47 -15.53 -10.10 7.16
N PHE A 48 -15.95 -10.99 8.06
CA PHE A 48 -17.02 -11.94 7.77
C PHE A 48 -18.37 -11.26 7.47
N ALA A 49 -18.69 -10.17 8.17
CA ALA A 49 -19.91 -9.42 7.89
C ALA A 49 -19.89 -8.76 6.50
N ASP A 50 -18.71 -8.38 6.00
CA ASP A 50 -18.56 -7.86 4.63
C ASP A 50 -18.80 -8.96 3.59
N TYR A 51 -18.27 -10.16 3.84
CA TYR A 51 -18.59 -11.35 3.04
C TYR A 51 -20.10 -11.63 3.03
N GLN A 52 -20.75 -11.61 4.19
CA GLN A 52 -22.19 -11.91 4.27
C GLN A 52 -23.04 -10.91 3.47
N ARG A 53 -22.74 -9.61 3.57
CA ARG A 53 -23.51 -8.59 2.84
C ARG A 53 -23.34 -8.69 1.32
N ARG A 54 -22.16 -9.06 0.84
CA ARG A 54 -21.83 -9.04 -0.59
C ARG A 54 -22.04 -10.38 -1.29
N SER A 55 -21.85 -11.49 -0.58
CA SER A 55 -21.64 -12.80 -1.20
C SER A 55 -22.39 -13.97 -0.57
N ALA A 56 -22.88 -13.84 0.67
CA ALA A 56 -23.77 -14.83 1.31
C ALA A 56 -25.23 -14.36 1.26
N ALA A 57 -26.19 -15.28 1.37
CA ALA A 57 -27.62 -15.01 1.50
C ALA A 57 -27.96 -14.36 2.84
#